data_AF-A0A5C8I8Q1-F1
#
_entry.id   AF-A0A5C8I8Q1-F1
#
_cell.length_a   1.000
_cell.length_b   1.000
_cell.length_c   1.000
_cell.angle_alpha   90.00
_cell.angle_beta   90.00
_cell.angle_gamma   90.00
#
_symmetry.space_group_name_H-M   'P 1'
#
loop_
_entity.id
_entity.type
_entity.pdbx_description
1 polymer ?
#
loop_
_entity_poly.entity_id
_entity_poly.type
_entity_poly.pdbx_seq_one_letter_code
_entity_poly.pdbx_strand_id
1 'polypeptide(L)'
;MTDSPARARSVHSVLSTILAVVAILPPAALVVFLVGSLLLSGGQVSASMDTKWDAVRPYPLFAVPTVVLVVLAVVSVVLALLVAVTARAGDETGLRGLVGPLVGAIIAAILFAVLIPDGGTREGDITVGGQWIAAIVSAAALGAVLLGAAGAAAKSRAQGQAA
;
A
#
# COMPACT_ATOMS: atom_id res chain seq x y z
N MET A 1 -3.32 11.79 34.66
CA MET A 1 -3.95 11.93 33.33
C MET A 1 -4.40 10.55 32.88
N THR A 2 -5.65 10.20 33.13
CA THR A 2 -6.21 8.89 32.78
C THR A 2 -6.80 8.97 31.38
N ASP A 3 -6.11 8.41 30.39
CA ASP A 3 -6.69 8.25 29.06
C ASP A 3 -7.90 7.32 29.15
N SER A 4 -9.08 7.88 28.93
CA SER A 4 -10.33 7.13 28.98
C SER A 4 -10.33 6.03 27.90
N PRO A 5 -10.74 4.78 28.22
CA PRO A 5 -10.72 3.66 27.28
C PRO A 5 -11.50 3.92 25.98
N ALA A 6 -12.51 4.81 26.03
CA ALA A 6 -13.26 5.25 24.86
C ALA A 6 -12.41 6.07 23.86
N ARG A 7 -11.50 6.92 24.37
CA ARG A 7 -10.61 7.75 23.54
C ARG A 7 -9.62 6.90 22.77
N ALA A 8 -9.03 5.90 23.44
CA ALA A 8 -8.09 4.98 22.81
C ALA A 8 -8.73 4.12 21.70
N ARG A 9 -9.99 3.70 21.89
CA ARG A 9 -10.76 2.97 20.86
C ARG A 9 -11.07 3.84 19.64
N SER A 10 -11.40 5.11 19.87
CA SER A 10 -11.59 6.09 18.80
C SER A 10 -10.30 6.33 18.01
N VAL A 11 -9.15 6.50 18.69
CA VAL A 11 -7.86 6.71 18.03
C VAL A 11 -7.45 5.51 17.18
N HIS A 12 -7.58 4.28 17.69
CA HIS A 12 -7.28 3.07 16.92
C HIS A 12 -8.13 2.97 15.65
N SER A 13 -9.45 3.21 15.75
CA SER A 13 -10.36 3.20 14.60
C SER A 13 -9.99 4.25 13.55
N VAL A 14 -9.65 5.46 13.99
CA VAL A 14 -9.20 6.54 13.09
C VAL A 14 -7.90 6.17 12.39
N LEU A 15 -6.90 5.65 13.12
CA LEU A 15 -5.62 5.25 12.55
C LEU A 15 -5.76 4.13 11.51
N SER A 16 -6.56 3.10 11.82
CA SER A 16 -6.84 2.00 10.91
C SER A 16 -7.55 2.48 9.63
N THR A 17 -8.47 3.44 9.77
CA THR A 17 -9.15 4.05 8.61
C THR A 17 -8.18 4.84 7.74
N ILE A 18 -7.33 5.67 8.35
CA ILE A 18 -6.32 6.46 7.63
C ILE A 18 -5.35 5.52 6.90
N LEU A 19 -4.89 4.46 7.55
CA LEU A 19 -4.03 3.45 6.94
C LEU A 19 -4.69 2.81 5.72
N ALA A 20 -5.97 2.40 5.83
CA ALA A 20 -6.71 1.83 4.70
C ALA A 20 -6.80 2.80 3.52
N VAL A 21 -7.10 4.07 3.79
CA VAL A 21 -7.18 5.12 2.76
C VAL A 21 -5.82 5.30 2.07
N VAL A 22 -4.75 5.45 2.85
CA VAL A 22 -3.39 5.61 2.31
C VAL A 22 -2.97 4.40 1.47
N ALA A 23 -3.28 3.19 1.93
CA ALA A 23 -2.95 1.94 1.23
C ALA A 23 -3.74 1.74 -0.07
N ILE A 24 -4.92 2.36 -0.22
CA ILE A 24 -5.73 2.30 -1.45
C ILE A 24 -5.21 3.27 -2.52
N LEU A 25 -4.47 4.31 -2.15
CA LEU A 25 -4.00 5.31 -3.12
C LEU A 25 -3.11 4.72 -4.24
N PRO A 26 -2.09 3.87 -3.95
CA PRO A 26 -1.30 3.25 -5.02
C PRO A 26 -2.10 2.40 -6.01
N PRO A 27 -2.96 1.44 -5.61
CA PRO A 27 -3.76 0.67 -6.57
C PRO A 27 -4.79 1.54 -7.31
N ALA A 28 -5.38 2.55 -6.65
CA ALA A 28 -6.27 3.49 -7.35
C ALA A 28 -5.52 4.28 -8.43
N ALA A 29 -4.32 4.78 -8.14
CA ALA A 29 -3.46 5.45 -9.11
C ALA A 29 -3.11 4.53 -10.29
N LEU A 30 -2.82 3.26 -10.02
CA LEU A 30 -2.57 2.26 -11.07
C LEU A 30 -3.80 2.07 -11.97
N VAL A 31 -5.00 1.93 -11.40
CA VAL A 31 -6.23 1.78 -12.18
C VAL A 31 -6.46 3.01 -13.06
N VAL A 32 -6.30 4.22 -12.51
CA VAL A 32 -6.41 5.48 -13.28
C VAL A 32 -5.39 5.52 -14.41
N PHE A 33 -4.14 5.11 -14.15
CA PHE A 33 -3.10 5.02 -15.16
C PHE A 33 -3.47 4.03 -16.28
N LEU A 34 -3.90 2.82 -15.94
CA LEU A 34 -4.23 1.78 -16.93
C LEU A 34 -5.44 2.16 -17.77
N VAL A 35 -6.52 2.66 -17.14
CA VAL A 35 -7.73 3.11 -17.86
C VAL A 35 -7.41 4.32 -18.73
N GLY A 36 -6.64 5.29 -18.21
CA GLY A 36 -6.18 6.43 -18.99
C GLY A 36 -5.36 6.01 -20.20
N SER A 37 -4.40 5.10 -20.00
CA SER A 37 -3.53 4.56 -21.06
C SER A 37 -4.34 3.83 -22.13
N LEU A 38 -5.35 3.06 -21.72
CA LEU A 38 -6.32 2.45 -22.62
C LEU A 38 -6.99 3.51 -23.48
N LEU A 39 -7.69 4.46 -22.85
CA LEU A 39 -8.53 5.41 -23.57
C LEU A 39 -7.74 6.42 -24.43
N LEU A 40 -6.58 6.87 -23.96
CA LEU A 40 -5.89 8.04 -24.53
C LEU A 40 -4.59 7.71 -25.26
N SER A 41 -3.87 6.65 -24.89
CA SER A 41 -2.61 6.23 -25.54
C SER A 41 -2.72 4.90 -26.28
N GLY A 42 -3.91 4.51 -26.72
CA GLY A 42 -4.07 3.28 -27.51
C GLY A 42 -3.76 2.00 -26.73
N GLY A 43 -3.84 2.04 -25.39
CA GLY A 43 -3.43 0.93 -24.51
C GLY A 43 -1.92 0.81 -24.28
N GLN A 44 -1.12 1.78 -24.74
CA GLN A 44 0.33 1.78 -24.51
C GLN A 44 0.64 2.11 -23.04
N VAL A 45 1.19 1.13 -22.32
CA VAL A 45 1.59 1.27 -20.90
C VAL A 45 3.11 1.32 -20.71
N SER A 46 3.89 1.04 -21.76
CA SER A 46 5.34 1.15 -21.78
C SER A 46 5.83 1.62 -23.16
N ALA A 47 7.01 2.22 -23.21
CA ALA A 47 7.60 2.73 -24.45
C ALA A 47 7.88 1.65 -25.50
N SER A 48 8.01 0.38 -25.07
CA SER A 48 8.29 -0.77 -25.95
C SER A 48 7.02 -1.43 -26.49
N MET A 49 5.83 -0.97 -26.09
CA MET A 49 4.56 -1.58 -26.47
C MET A 49 3.93 -0.81 -27.63
N ASP A 50 3.49 -1.53 -28.66
CA ASP A 50 2.72 -0.95 -29.75
C ASP A 50 1.31 -0.56 -29.31
N THR A 51 0.81 0.53 -29.86
CA THR A 51 -0.57 0.97 -29.68
C THR A 51 -1.54 0.01 -30.35
N LYS A 52 -2.64 -0.31 -29.67
CA LYS A 52 -3.71 -1.18 -30.20
C LYS A 52 -4.67 -0.43 -31.12
N TRP A 53 -4.78 0.88 -30.95
CA TRP A 53 -5.54 1.79 -31.80
C TRP A 53 -4.87 3.16 -31.79
N ASP A 54 -5.38 4.06 -32.63
CA ASP A 54 -4.82 5.39 -32.80
C ASP A 54 -4.81 6.16 -31.47
N ALA A 55 -3.63 6.62 -31.09
CA ALA A 55 -3.43 7.30 -29.81
C ALA A 55 -3.83 8.77 -29.94
N VAL A 56 -4.71 9.23 -29.04
CA VAL A 56 -5.08 10.65 -28.93
C VAL A 56 -3.95 11.45 -28.28
N ARG A 57 -3.23 10.83 -27.34
CA ARG A 57 -2.07 11.39 -26.63
C ARG A 57 -0.90 10.42 -26.72
N PRO A 58 0.32 10.89 -27.03
CA PRO A 58 1.50 10.05 -26.99
C PRO A 58 1.84 9.63 -25.56
N TYR A 59 2.39 8.42 -25.40
CA TYR A 59 2.96 7.95 -24.16
C TYR A 59 4.20 8.78 -23.77
N PRO A 60 4.47 9.01 -22.46
CA PRO A 60 3.66 8.62 -21.31
C PRO A 60 2.48 9.57 -21.07
N LEU A 61 1.33 9.01 -20.68
CA LEU A 61 0.14 9.81 -20.33
C LEU A 61 0.40 10.72 -19.13
N PHE A 62 1.04 10.17 -18.10
CA PHE A 62 1.43 10.86 -16.87
C PHE A 62 2.78 10.30 -16.40
N ALA A 63 3.68 11.17 -15.94
CA ALA A 63 4.87 10.73 -15.22
C ALA A 63 4.42 10.25 -13.82
N VAL A 64 4.74 9.00 -13.46
CA VAL A 64 4.44 8.48 -12.12
C VAL A 64 5.50 9.01 -11.15
N PRO A 65 5.14 9.87 -10.19
CA PRO A 65 6.12 10.42 -9.27
C PRO A 65 6.47 9.35 -8.22
N THR A 66 7.51 8.57 -8.46
CA THR A 66 7.89 7.44 -7.59
C THR A 66 8.24 7.85 -6.17
N VAL A 67 8.73 9.09 -5.98
CA VAL A 67 8.90 9.70 -4.66
C VAL A 67 7.60 9.66 -3.85
N VAL A 68 6.45 9.92 -4.49
CA VAL A 68 5.14 9.88 -3.81
C VAL A 68 4.79 8.45 -3.40
N LEU A 69 5.03 7.46 -4.25
CA LEU A 69 4.79 6.05 -3.91
C LEU A 69 5.64 5.60 -2.71
N VAL A 70 6.91 5.99 -2.67
CA VAL A 70 7.80 5.69 -1.54
C VAL A 70 7.32 6.38 -0.27
N VAL A 71 6.96 7.67 -0.34
CA VAL A 71 6.44 8.40 0.83
C VAL A 71 5.16 7.74 1.37
N LEU A 72 4.22 7.36 0.49
CA LEU A 72 3.00 6.66 0.89
C LEU A 72 3.31 5.30 1.54
N ALA A 73 4.30 4.56 1.03
CA ALA A 73 4.73 3.30 1.63
C ALA A 73 5.33 3.52 3.04
N VAL A 74 6.20 4.52 3.21
CA VAL A 74 6.79 4.86 4.53
C VAL A 74 5.71 5.29 5.52
N VAL A 75 4.77 6.13 5.11
CA VAL A 75 3.62 6.54 5.93
C VAL A 75 2.77 5.32 6.33
N SER A 76 2.57 4.38 5.40
CA SER A 76 1.85 3.13 5.68
C SER A 76 2.55 2.29 6.74
N VAL A 77 3.90 2.21 6.74
CA VAL A 77 4.66 1.52 7.79
C VAL A 77 4.44 2.17 9.15
N VAL A 78 4.59 3.50 9.24
CA VAL A 78 4.41 4.22 10.51
C VAL A 78 3.00 4.01 11.05
N LEU A 79 1.98 4.16 10.20
CA LEU A 79 0.59 3.93 10.60
C LEU A 79 0.34 2.47 11.00
N ALA A 80 0.89 1.49 10.26
CA ALA A 80 0.76 0.08 10.58
C ALA A 80 1.38 -0.27 11.95
N LEU A 81 2.54 0.31 12.27
CA LEU A 81 3.18 0.16 13.57
C LEU A 81 2.32 0.77 14.69
N LEU A 82 1.79 1.98 14.50
CA LEU A 82 0.90 2.61 15.48
C LEU A 82 -0.37 1.80 15.71
N VAL A 83 -0.98 1.29 14.63
CA VAL A 83 -2.16 0.41 14.68
C VAL A 83 -1.83 -0.90 15.40
N ALA A 84 -0.68 -1.52 15.13
CA ALA A 84 -0.25 -2.76 15.78
C ALA A 84 0.03 -2.58 17.28
N VAL A 85 0.69 -1.48 17.68
CA VAL A 85 0.99 -1.18 19.09
C VAL A 85 -0.27 -0.85 19.88
N THR A 86 -1.24 -0.18 19.25
CA THR A 86 -2.52 0.18 19.89
C THR A 86 -3.54 -0.95 19.91
N ALA A 87 -3.28 -2.07 19.23
CA ALA A 87 -4.18 -3.21 19.13
C ALA A 87 -4.44 -3.91 20.47
N ARG A 88 -5.72 -4.15 20.75
CA ARG A 88 -6.21 -4.81 21.97
C ARG A 88 -6.78 -6.19 21.64
N ALA A 89 -7.14 -6.93 22.69
CA ALA A 89 -7.90 -8.16 22.53
C ALA A 89 -9.26 -7.85 21.87
N GLY A 90 -9.59 -8.58 20.79
CA GLY A 90 -10.82 -8.42 20.01
C GLY A 90 -10.67 -7.61 18.72
N ASP A 91 -9.52 -6.97 18.49
CA ASP A 91 -9.29 -6.14 17.30
C ASP A 91 -8.77 -6.94 16.08
N GLU A 92 -8.60 -8.27 16.21
CA GLU A 92 -7.99 -9.13 15.17
C GLU A 92 -8.71 -9.05 13.82
N THR A 93 -10.03 -8.96 13.80
CA THR A 93 -10.82 -8.90 12.56
C THR A 93 -10.63 -7.56 11.85
N GLY A 94 -10.53 -6.47 12.60
CA GLY A 94 -10.26 -5.13 12.05
C GLY A 94 -8.88 -5.06 11.39
N LEU A 95 -7.86 -5.64 12.04
CA LEU A 95 -6.50 -5.70 11.51
C LEU A 95 -6.40 -6.58 10.26
N ARG A 96 -7.10 -7.72 10.24
CA ARG A 96 -7.18 -8.57 9.03
C ARG A 96 -7.84 -7.85 7.85
N GLY A 97 -8.77 -6.94 8.10
CA GLY A 97 -9.39 -6.10 7.08
C GLY A 97 -8.40 -5.19 6.34
N LEU A 98 -7.25 -4.87 6.94
CA LEU A 98 -6.22 -4.00 6.35
C LEU A 98 -5.26 -4.76 5.40
N VAL A 99 -5.31 -6.09 5.39
CA VAL A 99 -4.45 -6.93 4.53
C VAL A 99 -4.74 -6.66 3.05
N GLY A 100 -6.01 -6.60 2.66
CA GLY A 100 -6.41 -6.39 1.26
C GLY A 100 -5.83 -5.10 0.66
N PRO A 101 -6.05 -3.93 1.28
CA PRO A 101 -5.44 -2.66 0.86
C PRO A 101 -3.91 -2.70 0.76
N LEU A 102 -3.23 -3.27 1.76
CA LEU A 102 -1.76 -3.33 1.79
C LEU A 102 -1.20 -4.26 0.70
N VAL A 103 -1.84 -5.41 0.46
CA VAL A 103 -1.51 -6.30 -0.66
C VAL A 103 -1.73 -5.58 -2.00
N GLY A 104 -2.84 -4.84 -2.13
CA GLY A 104 -3.11 -4.02 -3.31
C GLY A 104 -2.01 -2.97 -3.56
N ALA A 105 -1.52 -2.32 -2.50
CA ALA A 105 -0.40 -1.37 -2.59
C ALA A 105 0.90 -2.04 -3.07
N ILE A 106 1.23 -3.22 -2.55
CA ILE A 106 2.41 -3.99 -2.96
C ILE A 106 2.32 -4.38 -4.43
N ILE A 107 1.18 -4.96 -4.86
CA ILE A 107 0.96 -5.35 -6.26
C ILE A 107 1.05 -4.13 -7.16
N ALA A 108 0.44 -3.01 -6.77
CA ALA A 108 0.49 -1.79 -7.55
C ALA A 108 1.92 -1.27 -7.71
N ALA A 109 2.72 -1.26 -6.64
CA ALA A 109 4.12 -0.85 -6.69
C ALA A 109 4.95 -1.76 -7.61
N ILE A 110 4.74 -3.08 -7.56
CA ILE A 110 5.41 -4.04 -8.45
C ILE A 110 5.01 -3.80 -9.90
N LEU A 111 3.71 -3.63 -10.18
CA LEU A 111 3.23 -3.38 -11.54
C LEU A 111 3.76 -2.05 -12.09
N PHE A 112 3.83 -0.99 -11.28
CA PHE A 112 4.50 0.24 -11.69
C PHE A 112 5.98 0.02 -11.99
N ALA A 113 6.69 -0.76 -11.18
CA ALA A 113 8.10 -1.07 -11.40
C ALA A 113 8.37 -1.81 -12.71
N VAL A 114 7.47 -2.72 -13.10
CA VAL A 114 7.59 -3.53 -14.32
C VAL A 114 7.11 -2.78 -15.56
N LEU A 115 6.01 -2.03 -15.46
CA LEU A 115 5.39 -1.37 -16.61
C LEU A 115 6.01 -0.02 -16.94
N ILE A 116 6.42 0.73 -15.91
CA ILE A 116 6.95 2.09 -16.02
C ILE A 116 8.22 2.20 -15.18
N PRO A 117 9.29 1.48 -15.55
CA PRO A 117 10.54 1.57 -14.81
C PRO A 117 11.05 3.01 -14.88
N ASP A 118 11.19 3.65 -13.72
CA ASP A 118 11.93 4.90 -13.64
C ASP A 118 13.34 4.70 -14.21
N GLY A 119 13.87 5.72 -14.89
CA GLY A 119 15.25 5.76 -15.39
C GLY A 119 16.32 5.81 -14.30
N GLY A 120 16.15 5.05 -13.22
CA GLY A 120 17.12 4.85 -12.15
C GLY A 120 18.38 4.11 -12.62
N THR A 121 19.39 4.10 -11.75
CA THR A 121 20.70 3.50 -12.00
C THR A 121 20.56 2.04 -12.44
N ARG A 122 21.06 1.76 -13.65
CA ARG A 122 21.04 0.45 -14.28
C ARG A 122 22.22 -0.38 -13.77
N GLU A 123 22.03 -1.16 -12.72
CA GLU A 123 22.96 -2.23 -12.35
C GLU A 123 22.56 -3.51 -13.09
N GLY A 124 23.16 -3.73 -14.27
CA GLY A 124 22.84 -4.89 -15.12
C GLY A 124 21.49 -4.76 -15.85
N ASP A 125 20.69 -5.84 -15.85
CA ASP A 125 19.41 -5.95 -16.58
C ASP A 125 18.17 -5.61 -15.72
N ILE A 126 18.37 -5.18 -14.47
CA ILE A 126 17.29 -4.85 -13.53
C ILE A 126 17.36 -3.35 -13.22
N THR A 127 16.31 -2.61 -13.59
CA THR A 127 16.13 -1.21 -13.18
C THR A 127 15.60 -1.15 -11.75
N VAL A 128 16.47 -0.85 -10.78
CA VAL A 128 16.08 -0.63 -9.38
C VAL A 128 15.58 0.82 -9.23
N GLY A 129 14.32 1.05 -9.60
CA GLY A 129 13.62 2.32 -9.39
C GLY A 129 12.95 2.44 -8.01
N GLY A 130 12.49 3.64 -7.66
CA GLY A 130 11.80 3.91 -6.38
C GLY A 130 10.55 3.05 -6.15
N GLN A 131 9.97 2.49 -7.21
CA GLN A 131 8.81 1.58 -7.13
C GLN A 131 9.15 0.25 -6.45
N TRP A 132 10.36 -0.28 -6.62
CA TRP A 132 10.82 -1.48 -5.91
C TRP A 132 10.99 -1.22 -4.42
N ILE A 133 11.54 -0.05 -4.07
CA ILE A 133 11.64 0.41 -2.69
C ILE A 133 10.24 0.51 -2.07
N ALA A 134 9.28 1.12 -2.77
CA ALA A 134 7.91 1.23 -2.31
C ALA A 134 7.25 -0.14 -2.08
N ALA A 135 7.51 -1.13 -2.94
CA ALA A 135 6.99 -2.50 -2.76
C ALA A 135 7.56 -3.16 -1.49
N ILE A 136 8.88 -3.08 -1.29
CA ILE A 136 9.55 -3.63 -0.10
C ILE A 136 9.04 -2.96 1.18
N VAL A 137 8.93 -1.63 1.18
CA VAL A 137 8.45 -0.86 2.33
C VAL A 137 6.97 -1.16 2.61
N SER A 138 6.14 -1.32 1.58
CA SER A 138 4.73 -1.71 1.74
C SER A 138 4.60 -3.14 2.30
N ALA A 139 5.50 -4.05 1.94
CA ALA A 139 5.56 -5.39 2.53
C ALA A 139 5.91 -5.35 4.03
N ALA A 140 6.78 -4.43 4.45
CA ALA A 140 7.06 -4.21 5.87
C ALA A 140 5.83 -3.71 6.63
N ALA A 141 5.03 -2.82 6.03
CA ALA A 141 3.76 -2.37 6.61
C ALA A 141 2.77 -3.53 6.80
N LEU A 142 2.65 -4.40 5.80
CA LEU A 142 1.84 -5.63 5.90
C LEU A 142 2.34 -6.54 7.04
N GLY A 143 3.65 -6.75 7.15
CA GLY A 143 4.25 -7.51 8.24
C GLY A 143 3.88 -6.95 9.62
N ALA A 144 3.95 -5.64 9.79
CA ALA A 144 3.55 -4.97 11.04
C ALA A 144 2.08 -5.20 11.40
N VAL A 145 1.16 -5.10 10.42
CA VAL A 145 -0.26 -5.38 10.65
C VAL A 145 -0.50 -6.85 11.02
N LEU A 146 0.16 -7.79 10.36
CA LEU A 146 0.04 -9.22 10.66
C LEU A 146 0.54 -9.55 12.07
N LEU A 147 1.68 -8.98 12.48
CA LEU A 147 2.20 -9.11 13.84
C LEU A 147 1.24 -8.51 14.87
N GLY A 148 0.66 -7.34 14.57
CA GLY A 148 -0.38 -6.73 15.40
C GLY A 148 -1.60 -7.64 15.57
N ALA A 149 -2.07 -8.26 14.47
CA ALA A 149 -3.21 -9.16 14.49
C ALA A 149 -2.92 -10.45 15.29
N ALA A 150 -1.72 -11.01 15.14
CA ALA A 150 -1.28 -12.16 15.93
C ALA A 150 -1.18 -11.82 17.42
N GLY A 151 -0.64 -10.64 17.76
CA GLY A 151 -0.57 -10.14 19.13
C GLY A 151 -1.95 -9.92 19.76
N ALA A 152 -2.89 -9.33 19.02
CA ALA A 152 -4.27 -9.16 19.45
C ALA A 152 -4.94 -10.51 19.73
N ALA A 153 -4.81 -11.48 18.81
CA ALA A 153 -5.36 -12.82 18.97
C ALA A 153 -4.77 -13.56 20.19
N ALA A 154 -3.47 -13.42 20.45
CA ALA A 154 -2.83 -14.01 21.62
C ALA A 154 -3.38 -13.42 22.92
N LYS A 155 -3.59 -12.10 22.98
CA LYS A 155 -4.20 -11.43 24.14
C LYS A 155 -5.64 -11.90 24.37
N SER A 156 -6.46 -12.02 23.32
CA SER A 156 -7.84 -12.52 23.41
C SER A 156 -7.90 -13.94 23.98
N ARG A 157 -6.99 -14.83 23.54
CA ARG A 157 -6.91 -16.21 24.03
C ARG A 157 -6.53 -16.28 25.52
N ALA A 158 -5.56 -15.48 25.95
CA ALA A 158 -5.13 -15.44 27.35
C ALA A 158 -6.25 -14.96 28.28
N GLN A 159 -7.08 -14.00 27.83
CA GLN A 159 -8.23 -13.52 28.59
C GLN A 159 -9.36 -14.55 28.68
N GLY A 160 -9.62 -15.29 27.59
CA GLY A 160 -10.62 -16.37 27.59
C GLY A 160 -10.22 -17.59 28.44
N GLN A 161 -8.93 -17.76 28.76
CA GLN A 161 -8.44 -18.82 29.67
C GLN A 161 -8.46 -18.41 31.15
N ALA A 162 -8.57 -17.11 31.45
CA ALA A 162 -8.59 -16.57 32.80
C ALA A 162 -10.01 -16.32 33.34
N ALA A 163 -11.04 -16.55 32.52
CA ALA A 163 -12.46 -16.42 32.83
C ALA A 163 -13.10 -17.80 32.99
#